data_AF-A0A8T0RPE0-F1
#
_entry.id   AF-A0A8T0RPE0-F1
#
_cell.length_a   1.000
_cell.length_b   1.000
_cell.length_c   1.000
_cell.angle_alpha   90.00
_cell.angle_beta   90.00
_cell.angle_gamma   90.00
#
_symmetry.space_group_name_H-M   'P 1'
#
loop_
_entity.id
_entity.type
_entity.pdbx_description
1 polymer ?
#
loop_
_entity_poly.entity_id
_entity_poly.type
_entity_poly.pdbx_seq_one_letter_code
_entity_poly.pdbx_strand_id
1 'polypeptide(L)'
;MFPCAAVVAAGGCTGLLLPWPCLGLHAGSSGTGQQRRVNSPDLLFRMSLTPLKKVGPEHSCWEVKVWVTRFYDQFDQKDPPNIIRFEFVMLDEEYGTMEAVMPLKWIKKHRASLIEDRVYRLRYLEIVDARNSHRPVPHPFMTRLTGHTQIVEVTQVPQSFPLYACSVAPFATLRARSDDRDDMSDCIGIFTKCSQVMNQKTRFGDKTLLNVHITDGRETAVLSLWGPHATKFEVESESMIQLASKAPVVLLFVGVIVKIFNNRLALQCSSVCRWYINPLLPEKNIAAAELRCRS
;
A
#
# COMPACT_ATOMS: atom_id res chain seq x y z
N MET A 1 51.60 15.10 22.39
CA MET A 1 52.65 15.50 21.44
C MET A 1 51.98 16.17 20.24
N PHE A 2 51.93 17.50 20.29
CA PHE A 2 52.01 18.41 19.12
C PHE A 2 53.42 18.30 18.50
N PRO A 3 53.75 18.91 17.33
CA PRO A 3 53.32 20.25 16.87
C PRO A 3 53.11 20.34 15.34
N CYS A 4 52.86 21.46 14.63
CA CYS A 4 52.63 22.91 14.81
C CYS A 4 52.10 23.39 13.42
N ALA A 5 51.14 24.33 13.33
CA ALA A 5 51.31 25.77 12.99
C ALA A 5 51.91 26.05 11.58
N ALA A 6 51.50 27.05 10.78
CA ALA A 6 51.11 28.44 11.06
C ALA A 6 50.57 29.10 9.73
N VAL A 7 49.56 30.00 9.72
CA VAL A 7 49.59 31.50 9.81
C VAL A 7 49.56 32.21 8.42
N VAL A 8 48.46 32.89 8.01
CA VAL A 8 48.04 34.33 8.12
C VAL A 8 48.33 35.19 6.88
N ALA A 9 47.31 35.95 6.42
CA ALA A 9 47.28 37.38 6.02
C ALA A 9 46.22 37.58 4.90
N ALA A 10 45.12 38.35 5.02
CA ALA A 10 44.86 39.75 5.42
C ALA A 10 45.10 40.79 4.30
N GLY A 11 44.04 41.58 4.03
CA GLY A 11 44.02 42.83 3.23
C GLY A 11 43.03 42.75 2.05
N GLY A 12 42.03 43.63 1.84
CA GLY A 12 41.64 44.88 2.50
C GLY A 12 41.14 45.89 1.44
N CYS A 13 39.91 46.42 1.62
CA CYS A 13 39.38 47.76 1.23
C CYS A 13 39.37 48.15 -0.28
N THR A 14 38.39 48.84 -0.90
CA THR A 14 37.47 49.98 -0.64
C THR A 14 36.56 50.07 -1.90
N GLY A 15 35.29 50.51 -1.96
CA GLY A 15 34.62 51.79 -1.65
C GLY A 15 33.95 52.28 -2.96
N LEU A 16 32.62 52.50 -3.09
CA LEU A 16 31.85 53.77 -3.00
C LEU A 16 30.53 53.54 -3.80
N LEU A 17 29.33 53.69 -3.22
CA LEU A 17 28.42 54.86 -3.22
C LEU A 17 27.84 55.28 -4.60
N LEU A 18 26.51 55.16 -4.78
CA LEU A 18 25.55 56.28 -4.85
C LEU A 18 24.08 55.78 -5.05
N PRO A 19 23.05 56.56 -4.62
CA PRO A 19 21.63 56.17 -4.59
C PRO A 19 20.77 56.81 -5.71
N TRP A 20 19.54 56.32 -5.88
CA TRP A 20 18.50 56.88 -6.76
C TRP A 20 17.42 57.68 -5.99
N PRO A 21 16.75 58.67 -6.61
CA PRO A 21 15.92 59.67 -5.93
C PRO A 21 14.39 59.43 -5.99
N CYS A 22 13.71 60.28 -5.20
CA CYS A 22 12.31 60.34 -4.76
C CYS A 22 11.21 60.63 -5.82
N LEU A 23 9.95 60.33 -5.42
CA LEU A 23 8.68 61.11 -5.55
C LEU A 23 7.55 60.15 -5.09
N GLY A 24 6.56 60.41 -4.23
CA GLY A 24 5.89 61.62 -3.73
C GLY A 24 4.35 61.45 -3.93
N LEU A 25 3.51 61.93 -2.98
CA LEU A 25 2.01 62.02 -2.96
C LEU A 25 1.28 60.85 -2.27
N HIS A 26 0.30 60.99 -1.37
CA HIS A 26 -0.37 62.11 -0.70
C HIS A 26 -1.13 61.56 0.54
N ALA A 27 -1.40 62.41 1.54
CA ALA A 27 -2.18 62.09 2.75
C ALA A 27 -3.40 63.02 2.90
N GLY A 28 -4.48 62.50 3.51
CA GLY A 28 -5.69 63.23 3.97
C GLY A 28 -6.96 62.73 3.28
N SER A 29 -8.10 62.39 3.92
CA SER A 29 -8.54 62.57 5.31
C SER A 29 -9.82 61.76 5.59
N SER A 30 -9.90 61.18 6.80
CA SER A 30 -11.07 61.04 7.70
C SER A 30 -12.47 60.66 7.19
N GLY A 31 -13.05 59.59 7.76
CA GLY A 31 -14.51 59.40 7.76
C GLY A 31 -15.02 58.04 8.23
N THR A 32 -15.20 57.91 9.55
CA THR A 32 -16.14 57.00 10.25
C THR A 32 -15.97 55.49 10.13
N GLY A 33 -15.39 54.92 11.19
CA GLY A 33 -15.39 53.50 11.45
C GLY A 33 -16.76 52.98 11.89
N GLN A 34 -17.13 51.82 11.35
CA GLN A 34 -17.92 50.85 12.07
C GLN A 34 -17.32 49.47 11.80
N GLN A 35 -16.30 49.17 12.60
CA GLN A 35 -15.60 47.89 12.61
C GLN A 35 -16.53 46.85 13.25
N ARG A 36 -17.42 46.25 12.45
CA ARG A 36 -18.09 45.01 12.86
C ARG A 36 -17.00 43.94 12.97
N ARG A 37 -16.54 43.69 14.20
CA ARG A 37 -15.86 42.44 14.56
C ARG A 37 -16.81 41.30 14.24
N VAL A 38 -16.60 40.66 13.09
CA VAL A 38 -17.05 39.29 12.90
C VAL A 38 -16.03 38.42 13.63
N ASN A 39 -16.28 38.19 14.92
CA ASN A 39 -15.69 37.05 15.60
C ASN A 39 -16.35 35.80 15.02
N SER A 40 -15.76 35.22 13.97
CA SER A 40 -16.08 33.85 13.54
C SER A 40 -14.99 32.91 14.06
N PRO A 41 -15.19 32.23 15.21
CA PRO A 41 -14.23 31.28 15.73
C PRO A 41 -14.40 29.89 15.07
N ASP A 42 -14.53 29.83 13.73
CA ASP A 42 -14.85 28.56 13.04
C ASP A 42 -14.34 28.50 11.58
N LEU A 43 -13.15 29.05 11.33
CA LEU A 43 -12.36 28.69 10.14
C LEU A 43 -11.43 27.52 10.45
N LEU A 44 -12.00 26.43 10.97
CA LEU A 44 -11.44 25.10 10.71
C LEU A 44 -11.54 24.90 9.20
N PHE A 45 -10.42 25.01 8.50
CA PHE A 45 -10.31 24.61 7.11
C PHE A 45 -10.89 23.18 7.03
N ARG A 46 -12.11 23.04 6.53
CA ARG A 46 -12.71 21.73 6.29
C ARG A 46 -11.88 21.12 5.18
N MET A 47 -10.86 20.35 5.56
CA MET A 47 -10.09 19.55 4.62
C MET A 47 -11.09 18.67 3.88
N SER A 48 -11.18 18.85 2.57
CA SER A 48 -11.94 17.96 1.72
C SER A 48 -11.25 16.60 1.68
N LEU A 49 -12.02 15.53 1.57
CA LEU A 49 -11.46 14.21 1.35
C LEU A 49 -10.69 14.19 0.01
N THR A 50 -9.45 13.71 0.06
CA THR A 50 -8.58 13.59 -1.11
C THR A 50 -8.53 12.12 -1.56
N PRO A 51 -8.82 11.81 -2.83
CA PRO A 51 -8.56 10.49 -3.41
C PRO A 51 -7.06 10.16 -3.37
N LEU A 52 -6.69 8.91 -3.08
CA LEU A 52 -5.31 8.45 -3.00
C LEU A 52 -4.51 8.72 -4.27
N LYS A 53 -5.14 8.63 -5.45
CA LYS A 53 -4.51 8.95 -6.75
C LYS A 53 -4.02 10.40 -6.86
N LYS A 54 -4.54 11.31 -6.04
CA LYS A 54 -4.17 12.73 -5.99
C LYS A 54 -3.26 13.06 -4.81
N VAL A 55 -2.91 12.08 -3.99
CA VAL A 55 -2.01 12.27 -2.84
C VAL A 55 -0.57 12.17 -3.33
N GLY A 56 0.19 13.25 -3.15
CA GLY A 56 1.61 13.32 -3.45
C GLY A 56 2.41 14.05 -2.37
N PRO A 57 3.75 14.14 -2.53
CA PRO A 57 4.66 14.74 -1.56
C PRO A 57 4.62 16.28 -1.51
N GLU A 58 3.94 16.93 -2.48
CA GLU A 58 3.87 18.38 -2.61
C GLU A 58 3.13 19.08 -1.47
N HIS A 59 2.25 18.35 -0.77
CA HIS A 59 1.52 18.85 0.39
C HIS A 59 1.54 17.82 1.53
N SER A 60 1.37 18.32 2.76
CA SER A 60 1.30 17.50 3.97
C SER A 60 -0.10 17.48 4.60
N CYS A 61 -1.02 18.25 4.02
CA CYS A 61 -2.37 18.46 4.52
C CYS A 61 -3.37 17.61 3.71
N TRP A 62 -3.23 16.29 3.82
CA TRP A 62 -4.17 15.34 3.23
C TRP A 62 -5.12 14.79 4.28
N GLU A 63 -6.38 14.65 3.92
CA GLU A 63 -7.33 13.80 4.62
C GLU A 63 -7.84 12.75 3.64
N VAL A 64 -7.56 11.48 3.91
CA VAL A 64 -8.00 10.37 3.06
C VAL A 64 -9.02 9.53 3.82
N LYS A 65 -10.05 9.04 3.12
CA LYS A 65 -11.01 8.06 3.64
C LYS A 65 -10.73 6.73 2.96
N VAL A 66 -10.25 5.76 3.72
CA VAL A 66 -9.67 4.53 3.17
C VAL A 66 -10.14 3.30 3.92
N TRP A 67 -10.44 2.24 3.17
CA TRP A 67 -10.47 0.88 3.68
C TRP A 67 -9.03 0.41 3.85
N VAL A 68 -8.66 0.02 5.06
CA VAL A 68 -7.34 -0.57 5.33
C VAL A 68 -7.43 -2.08 5.21
N THR A 69 -6.63 -2.65 4.34
CA THR A 69 -6.63 -4.09 4.03
C THR A 69 -5.20 -4.60 3.95
N ARG A 70 -5.04 -5.93 3.97
CA ARG A 70 -3.75 -6.63 3.88
C ARG A 70 -2.75 -6.08 4.88
N PHE A 71 -2.93 -6.38 6.15
CA PHE A 71 -1.94 -6.14 7.18
C PHE A 71 -0.81 -7.17 7.04
N TYR A 72 0.44 -6.71 7.08
CA TYR A 72 1.59 -7.60 7.08
C TYR A 72 2.74 -7.01 7.88
N ASP A 73 3.37 -7.89 8.66
CA ASP A 73 4.57 -7.59 9.40
C ASP A 73 5.80 -8.00 8.58
N GLN A 74 6.81 -7.14 8.59
CA GLN A 74 8.14 -7.43 8.10
C GLN A 74 9.02 -7.77 9.30
N PHE A 75 9.75 -8.88 9.22
CA PHE A 75 10.61 -9.36 10.30
C PHE A 75 12.10 -9.32 9.91
N ASP A 76 12.98 -9.19 10.89
CA ASP A 76 14.40 -9.42 10.70
C ASP A 76 14.73 -10.91 10.57
N GLN A 77 15.97 -11.21 10.19
CA GLN A 77 16.45 -12.59 10.01
C GLN A 77 17.00 -13.20 11.31
N LYS A 78 16.70 -12.62 12.48
CA LYS A 78 17.16 -13.16 13.76
C LYS A 78 16.27 -14.32 14.21
N ASP A 79 16.77 -15.07 15.18
CA ASP A 79 16.03 -16.12 15.86
C ASP A 79 16.06 -15.86 17.39
N PRO A 80 14.93 -15.48 18.02
CA PRO A 80 13.61 -15.27 17.42
C PRO A 80 13.56 -13.98 16.56
N PRO A 81 12.67 -13.94 15.54
CA PRO A 81 12.55 -12.80 14.65
C PRO A 81 11.91 -11.59 15.34
N ASN A 82 12.42 -10.40 15.07
CA ASN A 82 11.84 -9.14 15.54
C ASN A 82 11.08 -8.45 14.40
N ILE A 83 9.93 -7.86 14.71
CA ILE A 83 9.23 -6.99 13.76
C ILE A 83 10.13 -5.80 13.45
N ILE A 84 10.31 -5.49 12.16
CA ILE A 84 11.00 -4.30 11.65
C ILE A 84 10.00 -3.24 11.20
N ARG A 85 8.86 -3.65 10.60
CA ARG A 85 7.82 -2.74 10.12
C ARG A 85 6.46 -3.42 10.15
N PHE A 86 5.44 -2.65 10.47
CA PHE A 86 4.05 -3.02 10.22
C PHE A 86 3.56 -2.23 9.00
N GLU A 87 2.95 -2.91 8.05
CA GLU A 87 2.60 -2.35 6.75
C GLU A 87 1.19 -2.79 6.38
N PHE A 88 0.52 -1.96 5.58
CA PHE A 88 -0.84 -2.25 5.12
C PHE A 88 -1.13 -1.56 3.79
N VAL A 89 -2.16 -2.03 3.09
CA VAL A 89 -2.64 -1.42 1.86
C VAL A 89 -3.92 -0.64 2.15
N MET A 90 -4.02 0.54 1.55
CA MET A 90 -5.20 1.38 1.61
C MET A 90 -5.94 1.36 0.28
N LEU A 91 -7.26 1.43 0.34
CA LEU A 91 -8.16 1.52 -0.80
C LEU A 91 -9.19 2.63 -0.55
N ASP A 92 -9.35 3.55 -1.50
CA ASP A 92 -10.38 4.60 -1.42
C ASP A 92 -11.63 4.28 -2.26
N GLU A 93 -12.62 5.16 -2.21
CA GLU A 93 -13.88 5.03 -2.97
C GLU A 93 -13.72 5.13 -4.49
N GLU A 94 -12.63 5.73 -4.99
CA GLU A 94 -12.32 5.89 -6.40
C GLU A 94 -11.38 4.79 -6.94
N TYR A 95 -11.26 3.68 -6.19
CA TYR A 95 -10.36 2.56 -6.48
C TYR A 95 -8.88 2.98 -6.54
N GLY A 96 -8.51 4.10 -5.91
CA GLY A 96 -7.14 4.44 -5.61
C GLY A 96 -6.60 3.51 -4.55
N THR A 97 -5.35 3.08 -4.73
CA THR A 97 -4.66 2.22 -3.77
C THR A 97 -3.31 2.81 -3.42
N MET A 98 -2.87 2.61 -2.19
CA MET A 98 -1.57 3.08 -1.73
C MET A 98 -1.05 2.20 -0.60
N GLU A 99 0.25 1.90 -0.60
CA GLU A 99 0.91 1.25 0.53
C GLU A 99 1.07 2.26 1.69
N ALA A 100 0.96 1.76 2.91
CA ALA A 100 1.20 2.49 4.14
C ALA A 100 2.17 1.73 5.04
N VAL A 101 3.09 2.45 5.66
CA VAL A 101 4.06 1.90 6.60
C VAL A 101 3.92 2.58 7.96
N MET A 102 3.86 1.78 9.01
CA MET A 102 3.97 2.20 10.40
C MET A 102 5.37 1.85 10.92
N PRO A 103 6.26 2.85 11.07
CA PRO A 103 7.56 2.65 11.68
C PRO A 103 7.46 2.08 13.10
N LEU A 104 8.44 1.26 13.54
CA LEU A 104 8.46 0.61 14.87
C LEU A 104 8.12 1.55 16.03
N LYS A 105 8.73 2.74 16.02
CA LYS A 105 8.55 3.76 17.06
C LYS A 105 7.09 4.18 17.25
N TRP A 106 6.24 3.98 16.25
CA TRP A 106 4.81 4.33 16.29
C TRP A 106 3.86 3.15 16.44
N ILE A 107 4.36 1.90 16.39
CA ILE A 107 3.53 0.69 16.55
C ILE A 107 2.78 0.72 17.89
N LYS A 108 3.49 0.95 19.00
CA LYS A 108 2.87 1.02 20.34
C LYS A 108 1.75 2.07 20.42
N LYS A 109 1.87 3.18 19.67
CA LYS A 109 0.91 4.28 19.68
C LYS A 109 -0.33 3.98 18.84
N HIS A 110 -0.14 3.48 17.62
CA HIS A 110 -1.19 3.46 16.59
C HIS A 110 -1.72 2.07 16.24
N ARG A 111 -1.01 0.99 16.59
CA ARG A 111 -1.38 -0.35 16.10
C ARG A 111 -2.76 -0.81 16.58
N ALA A 112 -3.14 -0.43 17.81
CA ALA A 112 -4.42 -0.80 18.40
C ALA A 112 -5.60 -0.01 17.82
N SER A 113 -5.38 1.15 17.20
CA SER A 113 -6.44 1.94 16.55
C SER A 113 -6.69 1.52 15.10
N LEU A 114 -5.92 0.56 14.57
CA LEU A 114 -6.11 -0.02 13.24
C LEU A 114 -6.48 -1.49 13.35
N ILE A 115 -7.68 -1.78 12.88
CA ILE A 115 -8.23 -3.11 12.67
C ILE A 115 -8.36 -3.31 11.17
N GLU A 116 -7.86 -4.44 10.67
CA GLU A 116 -7.92 -4.81 9.27
C GLU A 116 -9.38 -4.93 8.80
N ASP A 117 -9.61 -4.63 7.53
CA ASP A 117 -10.91 -4.70 6.88
C ASP A 117 -11.95 -3.73 7.47
N ARG A 118 -11.49 -2.55 7.90
CA ARG A 118 -12.32 -1.42 8.32
C ARG A 118 -11.95 -0.13 7.60
N VAL A 119 -12.85 0.85 7.64
CA VAL A 119 -12.68 2.15 6.98
C VAL A 119 -12.27 3.21 7.99
N TYR A 120 -11.31 4.06 7.61
CA TYR A 120 -10.77 5.13 8.45
C TYR A 120 -10.63 6.43 7.68
N ARG A 121 -10.72 7.54 8.39
CA ARG A 121 -10.16 8.82 7.99
C ARG A 121 -8.77 8.98 8.59
N LEU A 122 -7.79 9.21 7.72
CA LEU A 122 -6.39 9.39 8.10
C LEU A 122 -5.94 10.79 7.75
N ARG A 123 -5.23 11.46 8.67
CA ARG A 123 -4.65 12.80 8.49
C ARG A 123 -3.21 12.85 8.96
N TYR A 124 -2.47 13.85 8.48
CA TYR A 124 -1.06 14.08 8.84
C TYR A 124 -0.18 12.86 8.55
N LEU A 125 -0.35 12.33 7.33
CA LEU A 125 0.46 11.27 6.75
C LEU A 125 1.69 11.92 6.10
N GLU A 126 2.86 11.30 6.27
CA GLU A 126 4.05 11.64 5.51
C GLU A 126 3.99 10.87 4.18
N ILE A 127 4.12 11.56 3.05
CA ILE A 127 4.13 10.94 1.72
C ILE A 127 5.58 10.83 1.26
N VAL A 128 5.99 9.64 0.85
CA VAL A 128 7.36 9.35 0.38
C VAL A 128 7.30 8.53 -0.91
N ASP A 129 8.42 8.48 -1.64
CA ASP A 129 8.53 7.61 -2.80
C ASP A 129 8.25 6.14 -2.44
N ALA A 130 7.49 5.47 -3.32
CA ALA A 130 7.26 4.05 -3.19
C ALA A 130 8.56 3.26 -3.38
N ARG A 131 8.53 1.99 -2.99
CA ARG A 131 9.66 1.09 -3.17
C ARG A 131 9.98 0.93 -4.65
N ASN A 132 11.25 0.71 -4.94
CA ASN A 132 11.72 0.43 -6.29
C ASN A 132 11.43 -1.00 -6.76
N SER A 133 10.87 -1.86 -5.91
CA SER A 133 10.49 -3.22 -6.28
C SER A 133 9.44 -3.79 -5.34
N HIS A 134 8.68 -4.73 -5.89
CA HIS A 134 7.65 -5.53 -5.25
C HIS A 134 6.64 -4.67 -4.49
N ARG A 135 6.24 -3.54 -5.09
CA ARG A 135 5.18 -2.71 -4.54
C ARG A 135 3.89 -3.54 -4.49
N PRO A 136 3.18 -3.59 -3.35
CA PRO A 136 1.92 -4.33 -3.25
C PRO A 136 0.82 -3.81 -4.19
N VAL A 137 0.91 -2.54 -4.57
CA VAL A 137 -0.01 -1.85 -5.47
C VAL A 137 0.77 -0.87 -6.35
N PRO A 138 0.36 -0.66 -7.61
CA PRO A 138 1.06 0.20 -8.56
C PRO A 138 0.79 1.68 -8.25
N HIS A 139 1.52 2.23 -7.28
CA HIS A 139 1.46 3.64 -6.90
C HIS A 139 2.88 4.22 -6.81
N PRO A 140 3.15 5.44 -7.34
CA PRO A 140 4.48 6.04 -7.30
C PRO A 140 4.93 6.45 -5.88
N PHE A 141 3.98 6.64 -4.98
CA PHE A 141 4.20 7.04 -3.59
C PHE A 141 3.64 6.01 -2.60
N MET A 142 4.12 6.07 -1.37
CA MET A 142 3.56 5.36 -0.21
C MET A 142 3.42 6.31 0.97
N THR A 143 2.60 5.94 1.94
CA THR A 143 2.44 6.73 3.17
C THR A 143 3.29 6.18 4.30
N ARG A 144 3.78 7.08 5.15
CA ARG A 144 4.45 6.75 6.41
C ARG A 144 3.69 7.40 7.55
N LEU A 145 3.29 6.59 8.53
CA LEU A 145 2.63 7.09 9.72
C LEU A 145 3.64 7.78 10.62
N THR A 146 3.22 8.90 11.21
CA THR A 146 4.01 9.74 12.10
C THR A 146 3.40 9.78 13.50
N GLY A 147 4.10 10.40 14.44
CA GLY A 147 3.55 10.65 15.77
C GLY A 147 2.32 11.57 15.74
N HIS A 148 2.12 12.35 14.67
CA HIS A 148 1.00 13.28 14.53
C HIS A 148 -0.17 12.70 13.74
N THR A 149 0.00 11.52 13.13
CA THR A 149 -1.08 10.90 12.36
C THR A 149 -2.33 10.73 13.21
N GLN A 150 -3.45 11.22 12.68
CA GLN A 150 -4.78 11.00 13.27
C GLN A 150 -5.45 9.85 12.53
N ILE A 151 -6.06 8.95 13.30
CA ILE A 151 -6.75 7.76 12.82
C ILE A 151 -8.15 7.78 13.42
N VAL A 152 -9.16 7.95 12.57
CA VAL A 152 -10.56 8.02 13.00
C VAL A 152 -11.35 6.96 12.23
N GLU A 153 -11.86 5.95 12.92
CA GLU A 153 -12.70 4.92 12.31
C GLU A 153 -13.99 5.53 11.76
N VAL A 154 -14.42 5.05 10.59
CA VAL A 154 -15.68 5.39 9.94
C VAL A 154 -16.59 4.17 10.06
N THR A 155 -17.61 4.28 10.92
CA THR A 155 -18.55 3.18 11.18
C THR A 155 -19.67 3.08 10.15
N GLN A 156 -20.03 4.21 9.53
CA GLN A 156 -21.06 4.26 8.48
C GLN A 156 -20.38 4.21 7.11
N VAL A 157 -20.23 2.99 6.59
CA VAL A 157 -19.60 2.72 5.29
C VAL A 157 -20.68 2.42 4.25
N PRO A 158 -20.72 3.14 3.11
CA PRO A 158 -21.64 2.80 2.02
C PRO A 158 -21.37 1.39 1.48
N GLN A 159 -22.42 0.67 1.09
CA GLN A 159 -22.28 -0.64 0.44
C GLN A 159 -21.51 -0.58 -0.90
N SER A 160 -21.46 0.60 -1.52
CA SER A 160 -20.69 0.85 -2.75
C SER A 160 -19.19 0.99 -2.52
N PHE A 161 -18.71 1.01 -1.27
CA PHE A 161 -17.28 1.12 -0.99
C PHE A 161 -16.57 -0.13 -1.54
N PRO A 162 -15.49 0.00 -2.34
CA PRO A 162 -14.84 -1.15 -2.94
C PRO A 162 -14.16 -2.04 -1.90
N LEU A 163 -14.22 -3.37 -2.11
CA LEU A 163 -13.77 -4.36 -1.14
C LEU A 163 -12.34 -4.88 -1.38
N TYR A 164 -11.85 -4.79 -2.62
CA TYR A 164 -10.61 -5.45 -3.02
C TYR A 164 -9.63 -4.44 -3.62
N ALA A 165 -8.52 -4.23 -2.92
CA ALA A 165 -7.41 -3.42 -3.41
C ALA A 165 -6.62 -4.21 -4.47
N CYS A 166 -7.20 -4.39 -5.66
CA CYS A 166 -6.65 -5.26 -6.70
C CYS A 166 -6.71 -4.68 -8.10
N SER A 167 -5.77 -5.12 -8.92
CA SER A 167 -5.68 -4.92 -10.36
C SER A 167 -5.37 -6.26 -11.03
N VAL A 168 -6.43 -7.04 -11.25
CA VAL A 168 -6.35 -8.40 -11.80
C VAL A 168 -5.74 -8.38 -13.21
N ALA A 169 -4.79 -9.28 -13.45
CA ALA A 169 -4.20 -9.51 -14.77
C ALA A 169 -4.47 -10.95 -15.26
N PRO A 170 -4.73 -11.15 -16.56
CA PRO A 170 -4.90 -12.49 -17.13
C PRO A 170 -3.56 -13.23 -17.15
N PHE A 171 -3.60 -14.57 -17.23
CA PHE A 171 -2.39 -15.40 -17.14
C PHE A 171 -1.35 -15.09 -18.22
N ALA A 172 -1.79 -14.74 -19.44
CA ALA A 172 -0.91 -14.30 -20.51
C ALA A 172 -0.12 -13.03 -20.14
N THR A 173 -0.78 -12.05 -19.50
CA THR A 173 -0.11 -10.83 -19.00
C THR A 173 0.81 -11.14 -17.83
N LEU A 174 0.40 -12.04 -16.92
CA LEU A 174 1.27 -12.47 -15.81
C LEU A 174 2.56 -13.10 -16.32
N ARG A 175 2.49 -13.97 -17.35
CA ARG A 175 3.68 -14.55 -17.98
C ARG A 175 4.66 -13.50 -18.47
N ALA A 176 4.17 -12.43 -19.09
CA ALA A 176 5.02 -11.33 -19.56
C ALA A 176 5.70 -10.53 -18.42
N ARG A 177 5.22 -10.66 -17.18
CA ARG A 177 5.74 -9.99 -15.97
C ARG A 177 6.74 -10.83 -15.18
N SER A 178 7.18 -12.01 -15.65
CA SER A 178 8.03 -12.91 -14.86
C SER A 178 9.35 -12.28 -14.37
N ASP A 179 9.87 -11.32 -15.14
CA ASP A 179 11.10 -10.60 -14.85
C ASP A 179 10.85 -9.17 -14.35
N ASP A 180 9.59 -8.72 -14.36
CA ASP A 180 9.16 -7.46 -13.78
C ASP A 180 9.09 -7.62 -12.26
N ARG A 181 9.84 -6.78 -11.57
CA ARG A 181 9.90 -6.76 -10.10
C ARG A 181 9.42 -5.45 -9.54
N ASP A 182 8.86 -4.54 -10.33
CA ASP A 182 8.46 -3.23 -9.84
C ASP A 182 7.20 -3.36 -8.98
N ASP A 183 6.17 -4.02 -9.54
CA ASP A 183 4.88 -4.23 -8.91
C ASP A 183 4.59 -5.71 -8.69
N MET A 184 3.98 -6.03 -7.54
CA MET A 184 3.32 -7.32 -7.37
C MET A 184 2.08 -7.40 -8.25
N SER A 185 1.71 -8.62 -8.62
CA SER A 185 0.55 -8.88 -9.47
C SER A 185 -0.62 -9.45 -8.69
N ASP A 186 -1.81 -9.33 -9.27
CA ASP A 186 -3.02 -9.97 -8.77
C ASP A 186 -3.54 -10.92 -9.85
N CYS A 187 -3.96 -12.10 -9.45
CA CYS A 187 -4.44 -13.13 -10.35
C CYS A 187 -5.77 -13.71 -9.84
N ILE A 188 -6.55 -14.21 -10.78
CA ILE A 188 -7.79 -14.90 -10.49
C ILE A 188 -7.85 -16.18 -11.32
N GLY A 189 -8.46 -17.22 -10.75
CA GLY A 189 -8.61 -18.50 -11.44
C GLY A 189 -9.59 -19.41 -10.72
N ILE A 190 -10.04 -20.43 -11.43
CA ILE A 190 -10.86 -21.51 -10.87
C ILE A 190 -9.93 -22.45 -10.10
N PHE A 191 -10.23 -22.68 -8.83
CA PHE A 191 -9.53 -23.65 -7.99
C PHE A 191 -9.67 -25.06 -8.57
N THR A 192 -8.55 -25.78 -8.62
CA THR A 192 -8.52 -27.15 -9.13
C THR A 192 -8.10 -28.15 -8.06
N LYS A 193 -7.04 -27.85 -7.32
CA LYS A 193 -6.52 -28.66 -6.21
C LYS A 193 -5.52 -27.87 -5.38
N CYS A 194 -5.18 -28.38 -4.20
CA CYS A 194 -3.99 -28.00 -3.46
C CYS A 194 -3.20 -29.23 -3.05
N SER A 195 -1.91 -29.06 -2.78
CA SER A 195 -1.09 -30.10 -2.16
C SER A 195 -1.41 -30.23 -0.67
N GLN A 196 -0.95 -31.33 -0.05
CA GLN A 196 -0.75 -31.34 1.39
C GLN A 196 0.36 -30.35 1.78
N VAL A 197 0.37 -29.94 3.04
CA VAL A 197 1.49 -29.18 3.59
C VAL A 197 2.76 -30.04 3.56
N MET A 198 3.85 -29.44 3.11
CA MET A 198 5.16 -30.08 3.03
C MET A 198 6.25 -29.18 3.62
N ASN A 199 7.34 -29.78 4.08
CA ASN A 199 8.54 -29.04 4.48
C ASN A 199 9.54 -29.02 3.34
N GLN A 200 9.96 -27.83 2.91
CA GLN A 200 10.96 -27.65 1.88
C GLN A 200 12.23 -27.02 2.47
N LYS A 201 13.36 -27.67 2.21
CA LYS A 201 14.69 -27.13 2.51
C LYS A 201 14.94 -25.86 1.69
N THR A 202 15.23 -24.76 2.37
CA THR A 202 15.64 -23.50 1.74
C THR A 202 17.01 -23.08 2.27
N ARG A 203 17.63 -22.06 1.65
CA ARG A 203 18.85 -21.44 2.17
C ARG A 203 18.68 -20.84 3.58
N PHE A 204 17.44 -20.62 4.00
CA PHE A 204 17.07 -20.05 5.31
C PHE A 204 16.47 -21.10 6.25
N GLY A 205 16.83 -22.38 6.04
CA GLY A 205 16.31 -23.52 6.80
C GLY A 205 15.05 -24.11 6.19
N ASP A 206 14.44 -25.04 6.92
CA ASP A 206 13.21 -25.71 6.50
C ASP A 206 12.03 -24.74 6.59
N LYS A 207 11.25 -24.67 5.51
CA LYS A 207 10.06 -23.84 5.41
C LYS A 207 8.87 -24.68 5.01
N THR A 208 7.77 -24.49 5.72
CA THR A 208 6.46 -25.04 5.37
C THR A 208 6.00 -24.45 4.04
N LEU A 209 5.49 -25.30 3.16
CA LEU A 209 5.00 -24.97 1.82
C LEU A 209 3.67 -25.68 1.56
N LEU A 210 2.76 -24.98 0.91
CA LEU A 210 1.56 -25.55 0.30
C LEU A 210 1.39 -24.95 -1.09
N ASN A 211 1.11 -25.79 -2.09
CA ASN A 211 0.85 -25.34 -3.46
C ASN A 211 -0.64 -25.38 -3.78
N VAL A 212 -1.16 -24.26 -4.28
CA VAL A 212 -2.54 -24.13 -4.77
C VAL A 212 -2.52 -24.07 -6.28
N HIS A 213 -3.41 -24.80 -6.93
CA HIS A 213 -3.52 -24.84 -8.38
C HIS A 213 -4.81 -24.16 -8.84
N ILE A 214 -4.67 -23.12 -9.66
CA ILE A 214 -5.80 -22.42 -10.28
C ILE A 214 -5.69 -22.43 -11.81
N THR A 215 -6.82 -22.39 -12.51
CA THR A 215 -6.87 -22.35 -13.98
C THR A 215 -7.73 -21.22 -14.49
N ASP A 216 -7.34 -20.63 -15.62
CA ASP A 216 -8.17 -19.71 -16.42
C ASP A 216 -8.94 -20.46 -17.53
N GLY A 217 -8.82 -21.78 -17.58
CA GLY A 217 -9.35 -22.67 -18.62
C GLY A 217 -8.35 -23.03 -19.72
N ARG A 218 -7.32 -22.19 -19.95
CA ARG A 218 -6.27 -22.40 -20.96
C ARG A 218 -5.03 -23.06 -20.38
N GLU A 219 -4.57 -22.61 -19.23
CA GLU A 219 -3.44 -23.20 -18.50
C GLU A 219 -3.70 -23.25 -16.99
N THR A 220 -2.76 -23.84 -16.26
CA THR A 220 -2.81 -23.91 -14.78
C THR A 220 -1.63 -23.17 -14.20
N ALA A 221 -1.91 -22.21 -13.34
CA ALA A 221 -0.92 -21.55 -12.50
C ALA A 221 -0.76 -22.31 -11.17
N VAL A 222 0.46 -22.35 -10.65
CA VAL A 222 0.78 -22.91 -9.33
C VAL A 222 1.13 -21.76 -8.39
N LEU A 223 0.39 -21.61 -7.29
CA LEU A 223 0.68 -20.65 -6.23
C LEU A 223 1.37 -21.34 -5.06
N SER A 224 2.58 -20.91 -4.74
CA SER A 224 3.32 -21.38 -3.58
C SER A 224 3.06 -20.46 -2.38
N LEU A 225 2.41 -21.01 -1.35
CA LEU A 225 2.17 -20.39 -0.05
C LEU A 225 3.21 -20.91 0.93
N TRP A 226 3.83 -20.01 1.69
CA TRP A 226 4.95 -20.34 2.59
C TRP A 226 4.62 -20.02 4.04
N GLY A 227 5.17 -20.81 4.97
CA GLY A 227 5.09 -20.55 6.40
C GLY A 227 3.65 -20.37 6.89
N PRO A 228 3.34 -19.27 7.62
CA PRO A 228 1.99 -19.02 8.13
C PRO A 228 0.88 -19.03 7.07
N HIS A 229 1.16 -18.56 5.85
CA HIS A 229 0.18 -18.59 4.75
C HIS A 229 -0.15 -20.02 4.31
N ALA A 230 0.83 -20.94 4.35
CA ALA A 230 0.61 -22.35 4.02
C ALA A 230 -0.32 -23.02 5.05
N THR A 231 -0.03 -22.85 6.34
CA THR A 231 -0.84 -23.40 7.43
C THR A 231 -2.24 -22.79 7.45
N LYS A 232 -2.36 -21.47 7.25
CA LYS A 232 -3.67 -20.81 7.20
C LYS A 232 -4.51 -21.35 6.04
N PHE A 233 -3.93 -21.50 4.85
CA PHE A 233 -4.66 -22.04 3.71
C PHE A 233 -5.04 -23.50 3.91
N GLU A 234 -4.16 -24.32 4.51
CA GLU A 234 -4.48 -25.72 4.82
C GLU A 234 -5.79 -25.84 5.62
N VAL A 235 -5.93 -25.05 6.69
CA VAL A 235 -7.15 -25.00 7.51
C VAL A 235 -8.38 -24.59 6.70
N GLU A 236 -8.25 -23.59 5.82
CA GLU A 236 -9.38 -23.11 4.99
C GLU A 236 -9.71 -24.07 3.82
N SER A 237 -8.73 -24.88 3.39
CA SER A 237 -8.81 -25.69 2.18
C SER A 237 -9.83 -26.83 2.26
N GLU A 238 -10.12 -27.38 3.45
CA GLU A 238 -11.11 -28.45 3.60
C GLU A 238 -12.50 -28.00 3.14
N SER A 239 -12.94 -26.83 3.62
CA SER A 239 -14.22 -26.24 3.21
C SER A 239 -14.25 -25.90 1.72
N MET A 240 -13.12 -25.45 1.19
CA MET A 240 -12.96 -25.09 -0.23
C MET A 240 -13.05 -26.32 -1.14
N ILE A 241 -12.43 -27.44 -0.75
CA ILE A 241 -12.50 -28.71 -1.48
C ILE A 241 -13.95 -29.24 -1.48
N GLN A 242 -14.65 -29.15 -0.35
CA GLN A 242 -16.06 -29.53 -0.28
C GLN A 242 -16.93 -28.66 -1.20
N LEU A 243 -16.70 -27.35 -1.23
CA LEU A 243 -17.38 -26.43 -2.16
C LEU A 243 -17.08 -26.78 -3.62
N ALA A 244 -15.81 -27.03 -3.94
CA ALA A 244 -15.33 -27.36 -5.28
C ALA A 244 -15.91 -28.68 -5.83
N SER A 245 -16.32 -29.61 -4.97
CA SER A 245 -17.02 -30.83 -5.39
C SER A 245 -18.45 -30.60 -5.87
N LYS A 246 -19.04 -29.44 -5.56
CA LYS A 246 -20.44 -29.10 -5.88
C LYS A 246 -20.54 -28.05 -6.99
N ALA A 247 -19.62 -27.09 -7.02
CA ALA A 247 -19.60 -26.01 -8.00
C ALA A 247 -18.19 -25.46 -8.19
N PRO A 248 -17.88 -24.82 -9.34
CA PRO A 248 -16.60 -24.14 -9.52
C PRO A 248 -16.34 -23.10 -8.42
N VAL A 249 -15.16 -23.17 -7.81
CA VAL A 249 -14.70 -22.19 -6.81
C VAL A 249 -13.72 -21.25 -7.47
N VAL A 250 -13.99 -19.96 -7.42
CA VAL A 250 -13.09 -18.91 -7.95
C VAL A 250 -12.22 -18.38 -6.82
N LEU A 251 -10.92 -18.29 -7.05
CA LEU A 251 -9.97 -17.70 -6.12
C LEU A 251 -9.34 -16.46 -6.75
N LEU A 252 -9.36 -15.36 -6.00
CA LEU A 252 -8.54 -14.19 -6.25
C LEU A 252 -7.35 -14.23 -5.31
N PHE A 253 -6.14 -14.22 -5.84
CA PHE A 253 -4.92 -13.96 -5.08
C PHE A 253 -4.42 -12.57 -5.43
N VAL A 254 -4.08 -11.80 -4.40
CA VAL A 254 -3.54 -10.45 -4.55
C VAL A 254 -2.15 -10.36 -3.92
N GLY A 255 -1.28 -9.52 -4.48
CA GLY A 255 0.09 -9.35 -3.98
C GLY A 255 0.98 -10.58 -4.20
N VAL A 256 0.91 -11.17 -5.40
CA VAL A 256 1.75 -12.31 -5.80
C VAL A 256 2.94 -11.89 -6.64
N ILE A 257 4.07 -12.58 -6.46
CA ILE A 257 5.26 -12.42 -7.28
C ILE A 257 5.17 -13.43 -8.42
N VAL A 258 5.32 -12.97 -9.66
CA VAL A 258 5.28 -13.84 -10.83
C VAL A 258 6.66 -14.47 -11.08
N LYS A 259 6.64 -15.77 -11.40
CA LYS A 259 7.79 -16.58 -11.78
C LYS A 259 7.40 -17.52 -12.91
N ILE A 260 8.41 -18.02 -13.61
CA ILE A 260 8.27 -19.15 -14.51
C ILE A 260 9.14 -20.28 -13.98
N PHE A 261 8.53 -21.45 -13.76
CA PHE A 261 9.25 -22.65 -13.31
C PHE A 261 8.91 -23.81 -14.24
N ASN A 262 9.92 -24.41 -14.87
CA ASN A 262 9.75 -25.46 -15.88
C ASN A 262 8.71 -25.10 -16.95
N ASN A 263 8.78 -23.87 -17.47
CA ASN A 263 7.85 -23.28 -18.45
C ASN A 263 6.38 -23.15 -17.98
N ARG A 264 6.09 -23.35 -16.69
CA ARG A 264 4.77 -23.15 -16.09
C ARG A 264 4.70 -21.81 -15.38
N LEU A 265 3.52 -21.18 -15.44
CA LEU A 265 3.23 -20.00 -14.65
C LEU A 265 3.24 -20.37 -13.16
N ALA A 266 4.22 -19.85 -12.44
CA ALA A 266 4.39 -20.06 -11.01
C ALA A 266 4.23 -18.72 -10.30
N LEU A 267 3.44 -18.69 -9.23
CA LEU A 267 3.15 -17.49 -8.46
C LEU A 267 3.61 -17.72 -7.03
N GLN A 268 4.30 -16.77 -6.45
CA GLN A 268 4.79 -16.86 -5.08
C GLN A 268 4.04 -15.86 -4.20
N CYS A 269 3.40 -16.37 -3.16
CA CYS A 269 2.82 -15.52 -2.12
C CYS A 269 3.89 -15.14 -1.11
N SER A 270 4.02 -13.83 -0.88
CA SER A 270 4.85 -13.26 0.18
C SER A 270 3.98 -12.83 1.37
N SER A 271 4.54 -12.12 2.35
CA SER A 271 3.80 -11.69 3.54
C SER A 271 2.59 -10.80 3.22
N VAL A 272 2.63 -10.04 2.12
CA VAL A 272 1.50 -9.18 1.69
C VAL A 272 0.40 -9.94 0.95
N CYS A 273 0.65 -11.20 0.53
CA CYS A 273 -0.33 -11.96 -0.24
C CYS A 273 -1.61 -12.21 0.59
N ARG A 274 -2.76 -12.04 -0.06
CA ARG A 274 -4.08 -12.39 0.47
C ARG A 274 -4.86 -13.13 -0.60
N TRP A 275 -5.79 -13.99 -0.19
CA TRP A 275 -6.73 -14.64 -1.10
C TRP A 275 -8.17 -14.42 -0.68
N TYR A 276 -9.06 -14.51 -1.65
CA TYR A 276 -10.50 -14.40 -1.47
C TYR A 276 -11.20 -15.50 -2.26
N ILE A 277 -12.16 -16.16 -1.60
CA ILE A 277 -12.96 -17.24 -2.18
C ILE A 277 -14.25 -16.64 -2.72
N ASN A 278 -14.57 -16.94 -3.98
CA ASN A 278 -15.72 -16.43 -4.71
C ASN A 278 -15.92 -14.90 -4.56
N PRO A 279 -14.89 -14.10 -4.88
CA PRO A 279 -14.93 -12.66 -4.66
C PRO A 279 -15.99 -11.99 -5.55
N LEU A 280 -16.68 -10.98 -5.01
CA LEU A 280 -17.63 -10.15 -5.75
C LEU A 280 -16.87 -9.01 -6.45
N LEU A 281 -16.25 -9.34 -7.58
CA LEU A 281 -15.42 -8.39 -8.30
C LEU A 281 -16.24 -7.41 -9.16
N PRO A 282 -15.81 -6.14 -9.28
CA PRO A 282 -16.36 -5.23 -10.28
C PRO A 282 -16.14 -5.77 -11.70
N GLU A 283 -17.05 -5.44 -12.63
CA GLU A 283 -17.03 -5.92 -14.02
C GLU A 283 -15.67 -5.75 -14.72
N LYS A 284 -14.96 -4.64 -14.48
CA LYS A 284 -13.62 -4.40 -15.04
C LYS A 284 -12.62 -5.51 -14.71
N ASN A 285 -12.67 -6.05 -13.50
CA ASN A 285 -11.76 -7.10 -13.04
C ASN A 285 -12.21 -8.46 -13.56
N ILE A 286 -13.52 -8.68 -13.72
CA ILE A 286 -14.07 -9.89 -14.35
C ILE A 286 -13.68 -9.93 -15.83
N ALA A 287 -13.82 -8.82 -16.55
CA ALA A 287 -13.43 -8.72 -17.95
C ALA A 287 -11.91 -8.95 -18.13
N ALA A 288 -11.08 -8.38 -17.27
CA ALA A 288 -9.63 -8.57 -17.29
C ALA A 288 -9.20 -10.02 -16.98
N ALA A 289 -10.03 -10.78 -16.27
CA ALA A 289 -9.71 -12.13 -15.85
C ALA A 289 -9.75 -13.17 -16.99
N GLU A 290 -10.49 -12.89 -18.06
CA GLU A 290 -10.73 -13.81 -19.20
C GLU A 290 -11.07 -15.27 -18.81
N LEU A 291 -11.67 -15.49 -17.64
CA LEU A 291 -11.95 -16.83 -17.14
C LEU A 291 -12.89 -17.58 -18.09
N ARG A 292 -12.42 -18.72 -18.59
CA ARG A 292 -13.25 -19.63 -19.39
C ARG A 292 -13.68 -20.80 -18.53
N CYS A 293 -14.96 -20.85 -18.18
CA CYS A 293 -15.55 -22.09 -17.70
C CYS A 293 -15.53 -23.11 -18.84
N ARG A 294 -14.99 -24.31 -18.60
CA ARG A 294 -15.19 -25.42 -19.54
C ARG A 294 -16.68 -25.78 -19.47
N SER A 295 -17.38 -25.58 -20.59
CA SER A 295 -18.74 -26.08 -20.85
C SER A 295 -18.76 -27.59 -20.87
#